data_AF-A0A915N701-F1
#
_entry.id   AF-A0A915N701-F1
#
_cell.length_a   1.000
_cell.length_b   1.000
_cell.length_c   1.000
_cell.angle_alpha   90.00
_cell.angle_beta   90.00
_cell.angle_gamma   90.00
#
_symmetry.space_group_name_H-M   'P 1'
#
loop_
_entity.id
_entity.type
_entity.pdbx_description
1 polymer ?
#
loop_
_entity_poly.entity_id
_entity_poly.type
_entity_poly.pdbx_seq_one_letter_code
_entity_poly.pdbx_strand_id
1 'polypeptide(L)'
;MQEGTSQKVDEPLNFLHTDDVGSFLDLKAEFIKRRDAALIGKQASHIYSNSTLKNKKNILAITKEEKKAKQELSERRAQRIRQNEEEIRKEEQQRLRQQQILEQKAIIYERMSHGEKLTYEDGREAEFLVDFHNKKKELEAGYSSSCTQNDDLTDDELRRSDDDDEKQRVKEAPLVVHYDPFEEKGRVFGASHVPLPTLNEEARETKIAELKSMTEETKLERTKRKLQKNAEKEEERYRVNKIRQRMGIPLLESSDEEEQELSSTNDDIQSSSTPPESNVIDNQMTKEEEKPKKF
;
A
#
# COMPACT_ATOMS: atom_id res chain seq x y z
N MET A 1 -32.86 91.53 -26.68
CA MET A 1 -33.49 91.64 -25.34
C MET A 1 -34.53 90.53 -25.28
N GLN A 2 -34.32 89.54 -24.41
CA GLN A 2 -35.23 89.18 -23.29
C GLN A 2 -36.69 88.95 -23.73
N GLU A 3 -37.40 87.89 -23.39
CA GLU A 3 -37.20 86.73 -22.50
C GLU A 3 -38.25 85.69 -22.91
N GLY A 4 -37.88 84.41 -22.91
CA GLY A 4 -38.83 83.30 -22.99
C GLY A 4 -39.36 82.98 -21.60
N THR A 5 -40.69 82.80 -21.49
CA THR A 5 -41.34 82.34 -20.26
C THR A 5 -41.90 80.92 -20.43
N SER A 6 -41.39 80.04 -19.56
CA SER A 6 -42.02 78.91 -18.87
C SER A 6 -43.22 78.18 -19.49
N GLN A 7 -43.05 76.87 -19.70
CA GLN A 7 -44.02 75.89 -19.19
C GLN A 7 -43.28 74.74 -18.51
N LYS A 8 -43.66 74.52 -17.24
CA LYS A 8 -43.26 73.41 -16.38
C LYS A 8 -44.05 72.17 -16.79
N VAL A 9 -43.38 71.04 -16.90
CA VAL A 9 -43.99 69.70 -16.85
C VAL A 9 -43.32 68.98 -15.70
N ASP A 10 -44.13 68.52 -14.75
CA ASP A 10 -43.72 67.78 -13.57
C ASP A 10 -43.22 66.38 -13.97
N GLU A 11 -41.99 66.04 -13.58
CA GLU A 11 -41.50 64.66 -13.52
C GLU A 11 -41.20 64.29 -12.06
N PRO A 12 -41.55 63.05 -11.64
CA PRO A 12 -41.66 62.70 -10.24
C PRO A 12 -40.29 62.69 -9.54
N LEU A 13 -40.29 63.14 -8.28
CA LEU A 13 -39.22 62.87 -7.33
C LEU A 13 -38.85 61.40 -7.39
N ASN A 14 -37.68 61.10 -7.96
CA ASN A 14 -37.00 59.82 -7.83
C ASN A 14 -36.71 59.59 -6.34
N PHE A 15 -37.69 59.02 -5.65
CA PHE A 15 -37.48 58.40 -4.36
C PHE A 15 -36.50 57.26 -4.63
N LEU A 16 -35.22 57.49 -4.33
CA LEU A 16 -34.22 56.44 -4.35
C LEU A 16 -34.63 55.46 -3.24
N HIS A 17 -35.40 54.44 -3.60
CA HIS A 17 -35.58 53.24 -2.79
C HIS A 17 -34.19 52.60 -2.73
N THR A 18 -33.44 52.88 -1.68
CA THR A 18 -32.22 52.13 -1.38
C THR A 18 -32.64 50.83 -0.71
N ASP A 19 -33.14 49.90 -1.51
CA ASP A 19 -33.27 48.48 -1.11
C ASP A 19 -31.88 47.85 -0.90
N ASP A 20 -30.83 48.53 -1.35
CA ASP A 20 -29.43 48.15 -1.17
C ASP A 20 -28.87 48.63 0.19
N VAL A 21 -29.56 48.36 1.29
CA VAL A 21 -28.84 48.13 2.55
C VAL A 21 -28.43 46.65 2.53
N GLY A 22 -27.43 46.34 1.70
CA GLY A 22 -26.73 45.07 1.81
C GLY A 22 -26.34 44.89 3.27
N SER A 23 -26.60 43.70 3.83
CA SER A 23 -26.24 43.38 5.21
C SER A 23 -24.82 43.86 5.49
N PHE A 24 -24.54 44.40 6.69
CA PHE A 24 -23.20 44.87 7.06
C PHE A 24 -22.09 43.86 6.70
N LEU A 25 -22.43 42.56 6.69
CA LEU A 25 -21.58 41.48 6.21
C LEU A 25 -21.26 41.56 4.71
N ASP A 26 -22.24 41.84 3.85
CA ASP A 26 -22.09 41.96 2.40
C ASP A 26 -21.26 43.19 2.04
N LEU A 27 -21.48 44.30 2.72
CA LEU A 27 -20.66 45.51 2.58
C LEU A 27 -19.21 45.26 3.00
N LYS A 28 -19.00 44.49 4.07
CA LYS A 28 -17.66 44.06 4.50
C LYS A 28 -17.04 43.10 3.49
N ALA A 29 -17.81 42.18 2.92
CA ALA A 29 -17.34 41.24 1.90
C ALA A 29 -16.97 41.97 0.60
N GLU A 30 -17.80 42.91 0.13
CA GLU A 30 -17.51 43.83 -0.98
C GLU A 30 -16.25 44.66 -0.72
N PHE A 31 -16.11 45.21 0.49
CA PHE A 31 -14.92 45.99 0.86
C PHE A 31 -13.66 45.13 0.84
N ILE A 32 -13.71 43.89 1.36
CA ILE A 32 -12.59 42.94 1.31
C ILE A 32 -12.27 42.59 -0.15
N LYS A 33 -13.27 42.24 -0.97
CA LYS A 33 -13.11 41.95 -2.40
C LYS A 33 -12.48 43.13 -3.14
N ARG A 34 -12.93 44.36 -2.88
CA ARG A 34 -12.41 45.58 -3.53
C ARG A 34 -11.00 45.93 -3.06
N ARG A 35 -10.70 45.74 -1.79
CA ARG A 35 -9.35 45.91 -1.23
C ARG A 35 -8.39 44.90 -1.84
N ASP A 36 -8.79 43.64 -1.91
CA ASP A 36 -7.97 42.56 -2.45
C ASP A 36 -7.79 42.73 -3.96
N ALA A 37 -8.83 43.12 -4.71
CA ALA A 37 -8.74 43.46 -6.13
C ALA A 37 -7.82 44.67 -6.38
N ALA A 38 -7.86 45.70 -5.53
CA ALA A 38 -6.94 46.84 -5.63
C ALA A 38 -5.50 46.48 -5.27
N LEU A 39 -5.29 45.57 -4.32
CA LEU A 39 -3.98 45.05 -3.96
C LEU A 39 -3.40 44.23 -5.12
N ILE A 40 -4.22 43.35 -5.71
CA ILE A 40 -3.87 42.54 -6.89
C ILE A 40 -3.61 43.44 -8.10
N GLY A 41 -4.42 44.47 -8.33
CA GLY A 41 -4.25 45.43 -9.42
C GLY A 41 -2.97 46.27 -9.29
N LYS A 42 -2.63 46.74 -8.09
CA LYS A 42 -1.40 47.49 -7.81
C LYS A 42 -0.15 46.60 -7.89
N GLN A 43 -0.24 45.35 -7.45
CA GLN A 43 0.84 44.39 -7.61
C GLN A 43 1.01 43.99 -9.08
N ALA A 44 -0.08 43.77 -9.81
CA ALA A 44 -0.04 43.47 -11.24
C ALA A 44 0.56 44.63 -12.04
N SER A 45 0.14 45.89 -11.81
CA SER A 45 0.69 47.04 -12.53
C SER A 45 2.17 47.30 -12.24
N HIS A 46 2.63 47.03 -11.02
CA HIS A 46 4.04 47.15 -10.65
C HIS A 46 4.91 46.02 -11.24
N ILE A 47 4.32 44.87 -11.58
CA ILE A 47 5.03 43.75 -12.23
C ILE A 47 5.27 44.04 -13.72
N TYR A 48 4.42 44.83 -14.38
CA TYR A 48 4.56 45.13 -15.81
C TYR A 48 5.38 46.40 -16.14
N SER A 49 5.65 47.30 -15.17
CA SER A 49 6.36 48.56 -15.44
C SER A 49 7.90 48.49 -15.29
N ASN A 50 8.46 47.38 -14.80
CA ASN A 50 9.90 47.20 -14.66
C ASN A 50 10.48 46.39 -15.82
N SER A 51 10.52 47.01 -17.01
CA SER A 51 10.95 46.41 -18.28
C SER A 51 12.47 46.23 -18.44
N THR A 52 13.22 46.00 -17.37
CA THR A 52 14.69 45.81 -17.39
C THR A 52 15.16 44.45 -16.85
N LEU A 53 14.29 43.43 -16.85
CA LEU A 53 14.65 42.06 -16.46
C LEU A 53 14.31 41.05 -17.56
N LYS A 54 14.91 41.21 -18.75
CA LYS A 54 14.62 40.33 -19.91
C LYS A 54 15.05 38.86 -19.75
N ASN A 55 15.78 38.47 -18.70
CA ASN A 55 16.34 37.10 -18.58
C ASN A 55 16.09 36.38 -17.24
N LYS A 56 15.21 36.86 -16.36
CA LYS A 56 14.83 36.09 -15.16
C LYS A 56 13.49 35.44 -15.39
N LYS A 57 13.50 34.14 -15.73
CA LYS A 57 12.28 33.32 -15.78
C LYS A 57 11.57 33.46 -14.43
N ASN A 58 10.31 33.91 -14.44
CA ASN A 58 9.50 34.04 -13.24
C ASN A 58 9.27 32.63 -12.68
N ILE A 59 9.92 32.30 -11.56
CA ILE A 59 9.90 30.96 -10.92
C ILE A 59 8.46 30.56 -10.52
N LEU A 60 7.53 31.51 -10.44
CA LEU A 60 6.12 31.29 -10.13
C LEU A 60 5.21 31.12 -11.36
N ALA A 61 5.71 31.37 -12.57
CA ALA A 61 4.91 31.25 -13.78
C ALA A 61 4.96 29.81 -14.32
N ILE A 62 4.02 28.98 -13.87
CA ILE A 62 3.79 27.63 -14.39
C ILE A 62 3.53 27.74 -15.89
N THR A 63 4.36 27.08 -16.70
CA THR A 63 4.24 27.10 -18.15
C THR A 63 2.94 26.40 -18.58
N LYS A 64 2.42 26.73 -19.79
CA LYS A 64 1.21 26.06 -20.31
C LYS A 64 1.40 24.54 -20.40
N GLU A 65 2.62 24.08 -20.67
CA GLU A 65 2.98 22.66 -20.73
C GLU A 65 2.96 22.01 -19.34
N GLU A 66 3.49 22.68 -18.32
CA GLU A 66 3.46 22.18 -16.95
C GLU A 66 2.03 22.10 -16.38
N LYS A 67 1.13 23.02 -16.79
CA LYS A 67 -0.30 22.93 -16.47
C LYS A 67 -0.96 21.69 -17.08
N LYS A 68 -0.66 21.38 -18.35
CA LYS A 68 -1.18 20.18 -19.02
C LYS A 68 -0.66 18.90 -18.38
N ALA A 69 0.64 18.85 -18.07
CA ALA A 69 1.24 17.69 -17.39
C ALA A 69 0.62 17.47 -15.99
N LYS A 70 0.34 18.55 -15.25
CA LYS A 70 -0.34 18.47 -13.96
C LYS A 70 -1.79 17.97 -14.09
N GLN A 71 -2.50 18.38 -15.14
CA GLN A 71 -3.85 17.90 -15.43
C GLN A 71 -3.84 16.40 -15.78
N GLU A 72 -2.97 15.96 -16.67
CA GLU A 72 -2.84 14.54 -17.02
C GLU A 72 -2.49 13.67 -15.81
N LEU A 73 -1.58 14.12 -14.95
CA LEU A 73 -1.24 13.42 -13.71
C LEU A 73 -2.46 13.37 -12.77
N SER A 74 -3.22 14.45 -12.66
CA SER A 74 -4.45 14.48 -11.85
C SER A 74 -5.53 13.54 -12.37
N GLU A 75 -5.67 13.42 -13.70
CA GLU A 75 -6.60 12.48 -14.34
C GLU A 75 -6.17 11.04 -14.11
N ARG A 76 -4.88 10.71 -14.30
CA ARG A 76 -4.34 9.38 -13.98
C ARG A 76 -4.49 9.03 -12.51
N ARG A 77 -4.37 10.01 -11.61
CA ARG A 77 -4.62 9.82 -10.18
C ARG A 77 -6.10 9.56 -9.93
N ALA A 78 -7.00 10.32 -10.57
CA ALA A 78 -8.44 10.13 -10.45
C ALA A 78 -8.89 8.75 -10.98
N GLN A 79 -8.31 8.28 -12.09
CA GLN A 79 -8.58 6.93 -12.62
C GLN A 79 -8.15 5.85 -11.64
N ARG A 80 -6.96 5.97 -11.03
CA ARG A 80 -6.50 5.03 -9.99
C ARG A 80 -7.41 5.06 -8.76
N ILE A 81 -7.82 6.25 -8.32
CA ILE A 81 -8.77 6.37 -7.21
C ILE A 81 -10.10 5.68 -7.56
N ARG A 82 -10.62 5.89 -8.77
CA ARG A 82 -11.86 5.25 -9.23
C ARG A 82 -11.76 3.73 -9.28
N GLN A 83 -10.65 3.18 -9.79
CA GLN A 83 -10.39 1.74 -9.78
C GLN A 83 -10.38 1.18 -8.35
N ASN A 84 -9.67 1.86 -7.45
CA ASN A 84 -9.62 1.47 -6.03
C ASN A 84 -11.02 1.57 -5.38
N GLU A 85 -11.82 2.59 -5.69
CA GLU A 85 -13.21 2.71 -5.20
C GLU A 85 -14.10 1.57 -5.70
N GLU A 86 -13.94 1.15 -6.96
CA GLU A 86 -14.67 0.01 -7.51
C GLU A 86 -14.25 -1.32 -6.87
N GLU A 87 -12.96 -1.49 -6.56
CA GLU A 87 -12.44 -2.64 -5.82
C GLU A 87 -12.98 -2.69 -4.38
N ILE A 88 -12.93 -1.56 -3.67
CA ILE A 88 -13.48 -1.44 -2.30
C ILE A 88 -14.97 -1.76 -2.31
N ARG A 89 -15.74 -1.25 -3.29
CA ARG A 89 -17.17 -1.57 -3.39
C ARG A 89 -17.42 -3.07 -3.60
N LYS A 90 -16.59 -3.76 -4.38
CA LYS A 90 -16.70 -5.22 -4.57
C LYS A 90 -16.36 -5.96 -3.28
N GLU A 91 -15.32 -5.54 -2.56
CA GLU A 91 -14.94 -6.10 -1.27
C GLU A 91 -16.07 -5.93 -0.22
N GLU A 92 -16.67 -4.75 -0.13
CA GLU A 92 -17.81 -4.49 0.74
C GLU A 92 -19.01 -5.39 0.39
N GLN A 93 -19.32 -5.58 -0.90
CA GLN A 93 -20.37 -6.50 -1.33
C GLN A 93 -20.06 -7.95 -0.95
N GLN A 94 -18.81 -8.39 -1.09
CA GLN A 94 -18.40 -9.73 -0.67
C GLN A 94 -18.53 -9.91 0.84
N ARG A 95 -18.14 -8.89 1.62
CA ARG A 95 -18.26 -8.90 3.07
C ARG A 95 -19.74 -8.99 3.50
N LEU A 96 -20.63 -8.24 2.86
CA LEU A 96 -22.07 -8.34 3.11
C LEU A 96 -22.62 -9.74 2.78
N ARG A 97 -22.19 -10.34 1.67
CA ARG A 97 -22.58 -11.73 1.34
C ARG A 97 -22.08 -12.72 2.38
N GLN A 98 -20.84 -12.59 2.83
CA GLN A 98 -20.28 -13.43 3.88
C GLN A 98 -21.07 -13.29 5.18
N GLN A 99 -21.43 -12.06 5.56
CA GLN A 99 -22.27 -11.81 6.73
C GLN A 99 -23.64 -12.49 6.59
N GLN A 100 -24.31 -12.35 5.44
CA GLN A 100 -25.59 -13.02 5.19
C GLN A 100 -25.47 -14.55 5.28
N ILE A 101 -24.39 -15.12 4.73
CA ILE A 101 -24.10 -16.56 4.83
C ILE A 101 -23.88 -16.97 6.29
N LEU A 102 -23.16 -16.16 7.07
CA LEU A 102 -22.94 -16.43 8.49
C LEU A 102 -24.24 -16.34 9.29
N GLU A 103 -25.10 -15.36 9.00
CA GLU A 103 -26.42 -15.23 9.60
C GLU A 103 -27.30 -16.44 9.25
N GLN A 104 -27.34 -16.85 7.98
CA GLN A 104 -28.06 -18.06 7.55
C GLN A 104 -27.52 -19.32 8.25
N LYS A 105 -26.20 -19.48 8.34
CA LYS A 105 -25.57 -20.59 9.07
C LYS A 105 -25.91 -20.55 10.55
N ALA A 106 -25.92 -19.37 11.18
CA ALA A 106 -26.29 -19.21 12.58
C ALA A 106 -27.75 -19.64 12.82
N ILE A 107 -28.67 -19.23 11.95
CA ILE A 107 -30.07 -19.68 11.99
C ILE A 107 -30.16 -21.21 11.85
N ILE A 108 -29.38 -21.80 10.94
CA ILE A 108 -29.33 -23.26 10.78
C ILE A 108 -28.81 -23.94 12.06
N TYR A 109 -27.72 -23.45 12.64
CA TYR A 109 -27.17 -24.01 13.87
C TYR A 109 -28.12 -23.86 15.06
N GLU A 110 -28.85 -22.74 15.14
CA GLU A 110 -29.89 -22.55 16.12
C GLU A 110 -31.02 -23.57 15.93
N ARG A 111 -31.54 -23.76 14.71
CA ARG A 111 -32.54 -24.81 14.45
C ARG A 111 -32.04 -26.21 14.80
N MET A 112 -30.80 -26.53 14.44
CA MET A 112 -30.17 -27.80 14.80
C MET A 112 -30.00 -27.98 16.30
N SER A 113 -29.69 -26.91 17.05
CA SER A 113 -29.56 -26.98 18.51
C SER A 113 -30.91 -27.24 19.20
N HIS A 114 -32.01 -26.83 18.57
CA HIS A 114 -33.38 -27.16 18.98
C HIS A 114 -33.83 -28.57 18.54
N GLY A 115 -32.97 -29.32 17.82
CA GLY A 115 -33.24 -30.69 17.35
C GLY A 115 -34.00 -30.78 16.03
N GLU A 116 -34.15 -29.68 15.30
CA GLU A 116 -34.75 -29.68 13.97
C GLU A 116 -33.78 -30.32 12.95
N LYS A 117 -34.29 -31.26 12.15
CA LYS A 117 -33.50 -31.94 11.12
C LYS A 117 -33.29 -31.01 9.93
N LEU A 118 -32.07 -30.96 9.39
CA LEU A 118 -31.79 -30.18 8.19
C LEU A 118 -32.47 -30.85 6.98
N THR A 119 -33.29 -30.12 6.24
CA THR A 119 -33.95 -30.60 5.01
C THR A 119 -33.54 -29.74 3.83
N TYR A 120 -33.37 -30.36 2.65
CA TYR A 120 -33.26 -29.64 1.38
C TYR A 120 -34.59 -28.97 1.02
N GLU A 121 -34.59 -28.08 0.01
CA GLU A 121 -35.82 -27.42 -0.48
C GLU A 121 -36.90 -28.42 -0.93
N ASP A 122 -36.50 -29.62 -1.32
CA ASP A 122 -37.37 -30.75 -1.70
C ASP A 122 -37.94 -31.53 -0.50
N GLY A 123 -37.67 -31.10 0.74
CA GLY A 123 -38.13 -31.76 1.97
C GLY A 123 -37.43 -33.08 2.31
N ARG A 124 -36.37 -33.43 1.58
CA ARG A 124 -35.50 -34.59 1.90
C ARG A 124 -34.52 -34.22 3.00
N GLU A 125 -34.32 -35.11 3.97
CA GLU A 125 -33.34 -34.92 5.04
C GLU A 125 -31.92 -34.78 4.44
N ALA A 126 -31.14 -33.83 4.93
CA ALA A 126 -29.78 -33.58 4.47
C ALA A 126 -28.85 -34.68 4.97
N GLU A 127 -28.46 -35.58 4.07
CA GLU A 127 -27.50 -36.63 4.35
C GLU A 127 -26.06 -36.08 4.23
N PHE A 128 -25.32 -36.07 5.34
CA PHE A 128 -23.92 -35.58 5.38
C PHE A 128 -22.88 -36.67 5.18
N LEU A 129 -23.30 -37.92 4.94
CA LEU A 129 -22.35 -39.01 4.69
C LEU A 129 -21.81 -38.87 3.26
N VAL A 130 -20.52 -38.52 3.17
CA VAL A 130 -19.78 -38.54 1.91
C VAL A 130 -19.67 -39.99 1.44
N ASP A 131 -20.41 -40.34 0.39
CA ASP A 131 -20.27 -41.64 -0.25
C ASP A 131 -19.03 -41.65 -1.15
N PHE A 132 -17.94 -42.21 -0.65
CA PHE A 132 -16.67 -42.30 -1.36
C PHE A 132 -16.76 -43.10 -2.67
N HIS A 133 -17.73 -44.03 -2.78
CA HIS A 133 -17.91 -44.81 -4.02
C HIS A 133 -18.53 -43.97 -5.12
N ASN A 134 -19.55 -43.16 -4.80
CA ASN A 134 -20.12 -42.21 -5.75
C ASN A 134 -19.14 -41.09 -6.10
N LYS A 135 -18.38 -40.58 -5.13
CA LYS A 135 -17.36 -39.56 -5.38
C LYS A 135 -16.24 -40.05 -6.29
N LYS A 136 -15.82 -41.32 -6.15
CA LYS A 136 -14.84 -41.95 -7.06
C LYS A 136 -15.42 -42.08 -8.48
N LYS A 137 -16.68 -42.49 -8.60
CA LYS A 137 -17.38 -42.64 -9.89
C LYS A 137 -17.59 -41.30 -10.60
N GLU A 138 -17.89 -40.24 -9.86
CA GLU A 138 -18.06 -38.88 -10.39
C GLU A 138 -16.73 -38.32 -10.94
N LEU A 139 -15.62 -38.52 -10.23
CA LEU A 139 -14.28 -38.14 -10.71
C LEU A 139 -13.88 -38.89 -11.97
N GLU A 140 -14.17 -40.19 -12.04
CA GLU A 140 -13.89 -41.04 -13.22
C GLU A 140 -14.76 -40.66 -14.43
N ALA A 141 -16.04 -40.32 -14.20
CA ALA A 141 -16.95 -39.81 -15.22
C ALA A 141 -16.57 -38.39 -15.70
N GLY A 142 -16.15 -37.50 -14.80
CA GLY A 142 -15.69 -36.14 -15.13
C GLY A 142 -14.43 -36.15 -16.01
N TYR A 143 -13.51 -37.09 -15.76
CA TYR A 143 -12.32 -37.30 -16.60
C TYR A 143 -12.66 -37.88 -17.99
N SER A 144 -13.69 -38.73 -18.08
CA SER A 144 -14.11 -39.36 -19.33
C SER A 144 -14.98 -38.45 -20.20
N SER A 145 -15.62 -37.44 -19.60
CA SER A 145 -16.45 -36.47 -20.32
C SER A 145 -15.65 -35.29 -20.90
N SER A 146 -14.38 -35.11 -20.51
CA SER A 146 -13.52 -34.02 -21.02
C SER A 146 -12.64 -34.43 -22.21
N CYS A 147 -12.74 -35.67 -22.71
CA CYS A 147 -11.82 -36.22 -23.72
C CYS A 147 -12.47 -36.78 -24.99
N THR A 148 -13.77 -36.55 -25.23
CA THR A 148 -14.45 -36.98 -26.47
C THR A 148 -15.25 -35.86 -27.12
N GLN A 149 -14.55 -34.86 -27.66
CA GLN A 149 -14.96 -34.17 -28.89
C GLN A 149 -13.69 -33.88 -29.70
N ASN A 150 -13.48 -34.72 -30.71
CA ASN A 150 -12.45 -34.57 -31.72
C ASN A 150 -13.01 -33.79 -32.93
N ASP A 151 -12.07 -33.06 -33.56
CA ASP A 151 -11.88 -32.82 -35.00
C ASP A 151 -12.52 -31.63 -35.73
N ASP A 152 -11.59 -30.89 -36.35
CA ASP A 152 -11.65 -30.12 -37.59
C ASP A 152 -12.37 -28.76 -37.60
N LEU A 153 -11.60 -27.69 -37.48
CA LEU A 153 -11.07 -26.92 -38.62
C LEU A 153 -10.15 -25.77 -38.12
N THR A 154 -9.11 -25.50 -38.91
CA THR A 154 -8.08 -24.45 -38.80
C THR A 154 -8.57 -23.11 -38.20
N ASP A 155 -7.92 -22.64 -37.14
CA ASP A 155 -8.22 -21.33 -36.52
C ASP A 155 -6.93 -20.52 -36.19
N ASP A 156 -5.91 -20.67 -37.04
CA ASP A 156 -4.69 -19.84 -37.01
C ASP A 156 -4.84 -18.57 -37.88
N GLU A 157 -6.04 -18.29 -38.41
CA GLU A 157 -6.30 -17.16 -39.32
C GLU A 157 -7.42 -16.20 -38.89
N LEU A 158 -8.13 -16.42 -37.77
CA LEU A 158 -9.20 -15.52 -37.31
C LEU A 158 -8.85 -14.65 -36.08
N ARG A 159 -7.56 -14.54 -35.72
CA ARG A 159 -7.08 -13.66 -34.62
C ARG A 159 -6.87 -12.20 -35.04
N ARG A 160 -7.54 -11.74 -36.10
CA ARG A 160 -7.51 -10.35 -36.58
C ARG A 160 -8.88 -9.90 -37.06
N SER A 161 -9.85 -9.85 -36.17
CA SER A 161 -10.97 -8.91 -36.28
C SER A 161 -11.64 -8.83 -34.92
N ASP A 162 -11.70 -7.61 -34.43
CA ASP A 162 -12.35 -7.19 -33.20
C ASP A 162 -13.80 -7.69 -33.08
N ASP A 163 -14.31 -7.62 -31.86
CA ASP A 163 -15.72 -7.75 -31.46
C ASP A 163 -16.24 -9.19 -31.27
N ASP A 164 -16.17 -9.67 -30.03
CA ASP A 164 -17.28 -10.37 -29.37
C ASP A 164 -16.97 -10.57 -27.88
N ASP A 165 -17.23 -9.50 -27.13
CA ASP A 165 -17.59 -9.54 -25.72
C ASP A 165 -18.66 -10.62 -25.48
N GLU A 166 -18.55 -11.39 -24.37
CA GLU A 166 -19.64 -12.08 -23.63
C GLU A 166 -19.49 -13.58 -23.31
N LYS A 167 -18.43 -14.30 -23.71
CA LYS A 167 -18.29 -15.74 -23.34
C LYS A 167 -17.04 -16.10 -22.54
N GLN A 168 -16.81 -15.45 -21.41
CA GLN A 168 -15.97 -15.97 -20.32
C GLN A 168 -16.56 -15.63 -18.95
N ARG A 169 -17.78 -16.11 -18.66
CA ARG A 169 -18.29 -16.17 -17.28
C ARG A 169 -18.19 -17.61 -16.78
N VAL A 170 -17.53 -17.73 -15.62
CA VAL A 170 -17.33 -18.95 -14.81
C VAL A 170 -16.28 -19.92 -15.33
N LYS A 171 -15.01 -19.49 -15.33
CA LYS A 171 -13.94 -20.39 -14.89
C LYS A 171 -13.86 -20.21 -13.39
N GLU A 172 -14.21 -21.23 -12.62
CA GLU A 172 -13.92 -21.27 -11.18
C GLU A 172 -12.45 -20.89 -10.99
N ALA A 173 -12.17 -19.95 -10.09
CA ALA A 173 -10.80 -19.61 -9.76
C ALA A 173 -10.12 -20.90 -9.28
N PRO A 174 -9.01 -21.36 -9.90
CA PRO A 174 -8.30 -22.53 -9.42
C PRO A 174 -7.97 -22.29 -7.94
N LEU A 175 -8.28 -23.27 -7.09
CA LEU A 175 -7.77 -23.29 -5.72
C LEU A 175 -6.27 -23.05 -5.81
N VAL A 176 -5.83 -21.90 -5.31
CA VAL A 176 -4.42 -21.55 -5.38
C VAL A 176 -3.68 -22.39 -4.34
N VAL A 177 -3.33 -23.61 -4.75
CA VAL A 177 -2.38 -24.45 -4.02
C VAL A 177 -1.02 -23.82 -4.28
N HIS A 178 -0.64 -22.85 -3.45
CA HIS A 178 0.66 -22.18 -3.44
C HIS A 178 1.79 -23.10 -2.94
N TYR A 179 1.86 -24.32 -3.45
CA TYR A 179 3.04 -25.16 -3.24
C TYR A 179 3.51 -25.70 -4.58
N ASP A 180 4.29 -24.87 -5.25
CA ASP A 180 5.14 -25.29 -6.34
C ASP A 180 6.53 -25.55 -5.75
N PRO A 181 7.01 -26.81 -5.67
CA PRO A 181 8.33 -27.15 -5.11
C PRO A 181 9.49 -26.46 -5.83
N PHE A 182 9.23 -25.87 -6.99
CA PHE A 182 10.20 -25.13 -7.79
C PHE A 182 10.04 -23.60 -7.71
N GLU A 183 8.93 -23.05 -7.16
CA GLU A 183 8.75 -21.61 -6.90
C GLU A 183 9.56 -21.10 -5.69
N GLU A 184 10.07 -21.99 -4.83
CA GLU A 184 10.94 -21.60 -3.71
C GLU A 184 12.18 -20.80 -4.16
N LYS A 185 12.56 -20.85 -5.45
CA LYS A 185 13.61 -20.00 -6.02
C LYS A 185 13.35 -18.50 -5.89
N GLY A 186 12.09 -18.08 -5.67
CA GLY A 186 11.71 -16.67 -5.49
C GLY A 186 11.81 -16.16 -4.05
N ARG A 187 11.85 -17.05 -3.04
CA ARG A 187 12.21 -16.65 -1.68
C ARG A 187 13.73 -16.52 -1.66
N VAL A 188 14.22 -15.30 -1.50
CA VAL A 188 15.64 -15.05 -1.23
C VAL A 188 15.92 -15.65 0.15
N PHE A 189 16.22 -16.94 0.17
CA PHE A 189 16.64 -17.58 1.39
C PHE A 189 17.90 -16.88 1.89
N GLY A 190 17.98 -16.63 3.19
CA GLY A 190 19.19 -16.08 3.79
C GLY A 190 20.40 -16.99 3.52
N ALA A 191 21.61 -16.47 3.75
CA ALA A 191 22.87 -17.18 3.51
C ALA A 191 22.96 -18.60 4.14
N SER A 192 22.08 -18.92 5.10
CA SER A 192 21.97 -20.24 5.75
C SER A 192 21.39 -21.36 4.87
N HIS A 193 20.73 -21.05 3.75
CA HIS A 193 20.07 -22.07 2.90
C HIS A 193 20.84 -22.38 1.63
N VAL A 194 22.04 -21.83 1.45
CA VAL A 194 22.87 -22.14 0.28
C VAL A 194 23.43 -23.55 0.46
N PRO A 195 23.07 -24.54 -0.39
CA PRO A 195 23.58 -25.89 -0.24
C PRO A 195 25.09 -25.88 -0.47
N LEU A 196 25.85 -26.27 0.56
CA LEU A 196 27.29 -26.43 0.45
C LEU A 196 27.60 -27.77 -0.23
N PRO A 197 28.58 -27.81 -1.15
CA PRO A 197 29.01 -29.08 -1.73
C PRO A 197 29.57 -29.97 -0.61
N THR A 198 29.04 -31.18 -0.47
CA THR A 198 29.43 -32.14 0.58
C THR A 198 30.52 -33.11 0.15
N LEU A 199 30.74 -33.25 -1.16
CA LEU A 199 31.66 -34.22 -1.75
C LEU A 199 33.10 -33.67 -1.91
N ASN A 200 33.24 -32.34 -2.07
CA ASN A 200 34.52 -31.69 -2.34
C ASN A 200 34.78 -30.59 -1.29
N GLU A 201 35.73 -30.81 -0.38
CA GLU A 201 36.02 -29.88 0.72
C GLU A 201 36.56 -28.52 0.23
N GLU A 202 37.42 -28.50 -0.79
CA GLU A 202 37.93 -27.25 -1.37
C GLU A 202 36.80 -26.39 -1.99
N ALA A 203 35.85 -27.04 -2.67
CA ALA A 203 34.68 -26.37 -3.21
C ALA A 203 33.74 -25.86 -2.10
N ARG A 204 33.75 -26.52 -0.94
CA ARG A 204 32.99 -26.09 0.24
C ARG A 204 33.64 -24.87 0.89
N GLU A 205 34.96 -24.89 1.09
CA GLU A 205 35.70 -23.77 1.67
C GLU A 205 35.62 -22.50 0.83
N THR A 206 35.77 -22.61 -0.49
CA THR A 206 35.63 -21.47 -1.41
C THR A 206 34.24 -20.86 -1.36
N LYS A 207 33.20 -21.69 -1.34
CA LYS A 207 31.81 -21.24 -1.20
C LYS A 207 31.52 -20.59 0.17
N ILE A 208 32.12 -21.11 1.24
CA ILE A 208 32.03 -20.49 2.57
C ILE A 208 32.74 -19.13 2.59
N ALA A 209 33.91 -19.01 1.95
CA ALA A 209 34.64 -17.75 1.84
C ALA A 209 33.85 -16.70 1.05
N GLU A 210 33.22 -17.10 -0.05
CA GLU A 210 32.32 -16.25 -0.84
C GLU A 210 31.11 -15.78 -0.01
N LEU A 211 30.47 -16.67 0.76
CA LEU A 211 29.35 -16.27 1.63
C LEU A 211 29.79 -15.29 2.73
N LYS A 212 31.01 -15.43 3.25
CA LYS A 212 31.58 -14.49 4.22
C LYS A 212 31.83 -13.12 3.58
N SER A 213 32.41 -13.04 2.38
CA SER A 213 32.63 -11.76 1.69
C SER A 213 31.31 -11.05 1.40
N MET A 214 30.30 -11.77 0.89
CA MET A 214 28.95 -11.21 0.66
C MET A 214 28.30 -10.70 1.95
N THR A 215 28.53 -11.38 3.07
CA THR A 215 28.03 -10.96 4.38
C THR A 215 28.72 -9.68 4.87
N GLU A 216 30.03 -9.57 4.69
CA GLU A 216 30.81 -8.38 5.04
C GLU A 216 30.42 -7.18 4.17
N GLU A 217 30.28 -7.38 2.85
CA GLU A 217 29.80 -6.36 1.92
C GLU A 217 28.41 -5.85 2.33
N THR A 218 27.48 -6.76 2.64
CA THR A 218 26.13 -6.38 3.10
C THR A 218 26.18 -5.58 4.40
N LYS A 219 27.10 -5.91 5.33
CA LYS A 219 27.28 -5.14 6.57
C LYS A 219 27.82 -3.74 6.29
N LEU A 220 28.80 -3.62 5.39
CA LEU A 220 29.34 -2.32 4.96
C LEU A 220 28.28 -1.46 4.27
N GLU A 221 27.46 -2.04 3.39
CA GLU A 221 26.36 -1.30 2.76
C GLU A 221 25.30 -0.86 3.76
N ARG A 222 24.93 -1.73 4.70
CA ARG A 222 23.96 -1.39 5.76
C ARG A 222 24.47 -0.26 6.65
N THR A 223 25.75 -0.29 7.03
CA THR A 223 26.36 0.78 7.84
C THR A 223 26.43 2.09 7.05
N LYS A 224 26.87 2.04 5.78
CA LYS A 224 26.87 3.22 4.89
C LYS A 224 25.48 3.82 4.71
N ARG A 225 24.46 2.98 4.48
CA ARG A 225 23.07 3.42 4.34
C ARG A 225 22.53 4.00 5.65
N LYS A 226 22.89 3.42 6.80
CA LYS A 226 22.52 3.96 8.12
C LYS A 226 23.15 5.34 8.33
N LEU A 227 24.43 5.50 8.02
CA LEU A 227 25.14 6.78 8.13
C LEU A 227 24.55 7.85 7.21
N GLN A 228 24.26 7.51 5.95
CA GLN A 228 23.62 8.44 5.02
C GLN A 228 22.24 8.88 5.50
N LYS A 229 21.41 7.93 5.96
CA LYS A 229 20.08 8.23 6.49
C LYS A 229 20.14 9.10 7.75
N ASN A 230 21.15 8.90 8.61
CA ASN A 230 21.35 9.73 9.78
C ASN A 230 21.81 11.15 9.40
N ALA A 231 22.75 11.27 8.46
CA ALA A 231 23.18 12.58 7.96
C ALA A 231 22.05 13.38 7.28
N GLU A 232 21.17 12.72 6.50
CA GLU A 232 19.98 13.34 5.91
C GLU A 232 19.03 13.86 7.00
N LYS A 233 18.76 13.05 8.03
CA LYS A 233 17.94 13.46 9.18
C LYS A 233 18.54 14.62 9.95
N GLU A 234 19.85 14.62 10.15
CA GLU A 234 20.57 15.73 10.81
C GLU A 234 20.47 17.01 9.99
N GLU A 235 20.59 16.93 8.66
CA GLU A 235 20.43 18.09 7.78
C GLU A 235 18.99 18.62 7.80
N GLU A 236 17.99 17.74 7.76
CA GLU A 236 16.58 18.11 7.91
C GLU A 236 16.32 18.78 9.26
N ARG A 237 16.82 18.21 10.36
CA ARG A 237 16.74 18.79 11.70
C ARG A 237 17.43 20.15 11.75
N TYR A 238 18.61 20.30 11.15
CA TYR A 238 19.31 21.58 11.06
C TYR A 238 18.48 22.64 10.34
N ARG A 239 17.87 22.29 9.19
CA ARG A 239 16.97 23.20 8.45
C ARG A 239 15.76 23.60 9.29
N VAL A 240 15.15 22.65 10.01
CA VAL A 240 14.02 22.91 10.91
C VAL A 240 14.43 23.79 12.09
N ASN A 241 15.57 23.50 12.74
CA ASN A 241 16.08 24.27 13.86
C ASN A 241 16.40 25.72 13.46
N LYS A 242 16.90 25.95 12.24
CA LYS A 242 17.09 27.30 11.69
C LYS A 242 15.78 28.07 11.54
N ILE A 243 14.68 27.40 11.20
CA ILE A 243 13.35 28.02 11.15
C ILE A 243 12.83 28.26 12.58
N ARG A 244 12.99 27.29 13.48
CA ARG A 244 12.57 27.41 14.90
C ARG A 244 13.25 28.57 15.60
N GLN A 245 14.56 28.77 15.40
CA GLN A 245 15.30 29.92 15.92
C GLN A 245 14.72 31.26 15.44
N ARG A 246 14.32 31.35 14.16
CA ARG A 246 13.67 32.57 13.61
C ARG A 246 12.29 32.82 14.21
N MET A 247 11.61 31.76 14.63
CA MET A 247 10.27 31.81 15.21
C MET A 247 10.28 31.88 16.75
N GLY A 248 11.46 31.88 17.39
CA GLY A 248 11.58 31.88 18.85
C GLY A 248 11.13 30.57 19.53
N ILE A 249 11.13 29.45 18.80
CA ILE A 249 10.70 28.13 19.28
C ILE A 249 11.96 27.35 19.74
N PRO A 250 11.91 26.59 20.85
CA PRO A 250 13.03 25.77 21.31
C PRO A 250 13.51 24.78 20.25
N LEU A 251 14.83 24.57 20.22
CA LEU A 251 15.49 23.66 19.26
C LEU A 251 15.11 22.21 19.57
N LEU A 252 15.10 21.39 18.52
CA LEU A 252 15.08 19.93 18.67
C LEU A 252 16.49 19.46 19.06
N GLU A 253 16.56 18.61 20.08
CA GLU A 253 17.79 17.95 20.54
C GLU A 253 18.30 16.95 19.48
N SER A 254 19.60 16.65 19.56
CA SER A 254 20.26 15.69 18.66
C SER A 254 19.80 14.27 18.96
N SER A 255 19.58 13.47 17.92
CA SER A 255 19.04 12.10 18.01
C SER A 255 19.90 11.12 18.81
N ASP A 256 21.16 11.47 19.11
CA ASP A 256 22.07 10.63 19.89
C ASP A 256 21.61 10.46 21.35
N GLU A 257 20.85 11.42 21.88
CA GLU A 257 20.27 11.35 23.23
C GLU A 257 18.97 10.52 23.25
N GLU A 258 18.19 10.52 22.15
CA GLU A 258 16.93 9.77 22.01
C GLU A 258 17.14 8.24 21.85
N GLU A 259 18.26 7.79 21.24
CA GLU A 259 18.56 6.35 21.11
C GLU A 259 19.10 5.73 22.42
N GLN A 260 19.70 6.52 23.32
CA GLN A 260 20.16 6.03 24.63
C GLN A 260 19.00 5.77 25.59
N GLU A 261 17.97 6.62 25.61
CA GLU A 261 16.83 6.42 26.52
C GLU A 261 15.96 5.20 26.16
N LEU A 262 15.81 4.89 24.86
CA LEU A 262 15.02 3.75 24.39
C LEU A 262 15.75 2.39 24.47
N SER A 263 17.08 2.39 24.62
CA SER A 263 17.84 1.14 24.83
C SER A 263 17.86 0.70 26.31
N SER A 264 17.76 1.64 27.26
CA SER A 264 17.78 1.35 28.70
C SER A 264 16.50 0.70 29.25
N THR A 265 15.40 0.68 28.49
CA THR A 265 14.09 0.21 28.97
C THR A 265 13.74 -1.22 28.55
N ASN A 266 14.61 -1.92 27.81
CA ASN A 266 14.34 -3.26 27.27
C ASN A 266 15.19 -4.40 27.88
N ASP A 267 16.06 -4.11 28.86
CA ASP A 267 16.95 -5.13 29.47
C ASP A 267 16.32 -5.93 30.64
N ASP A 268 15.06 -5.66 31.00
CA ASP A 268 14.38 -6.32 32.14
C ASP A 268 13.53 -7.56 31.78
N ILE A 269 13.70 -8.14 30.58
CA ILE A 269 13.18 -9.51 30.32
C ILE A 269 14.28 -10.50 30.65
N GLN A 270 14.28 -10.88 31.94
CA GLN A 270 15.07 -11.94 32.51
C GLN A 270 15.05 -13.20 31.65
N SER A 271 16.26 -13.64 31.35
CA SER A 271 16.65 -14.95 30.83
C SER A 271 16.07 -16.09 31.67
N SER A 272 14.93 -16.65 31.26
CA SER A 272 14.46 -17.92 31.78
C SER A 272 14.93 -19.09 30.92
N SER A 273 15.73 -19.97 31.54
CA SER A 273 15.77 -21.41 31.32
C SER A 273 16.50 -21.96 30.08
N THR A 274 17.81 -22.14 30.22
CA THR A 274 18.51 -23.30 29.64
C THR A 274 18.04 -24.60 30.32
N PRO A 275 17.78 -25.70 29.58
CA PRO A 275 17.43 -26.98 30.19
C PRO A 275 18.68 -27.65 30.80
N PRO A 276 18.51 -28.41 31.90
CA PRO A 276 19.63 -29.03 32.61
C PRO A 276 20.26 -30.18 31.80
N GLU A 277 21.60 -30.20 31.82
CA GLU A 277 22.46 -31.24 31.26
C GLU A 277 22.12 -32.61 31.85
N SER A 278 21.92 -33.60 30.98
CA SER A 278 21.73 -34.99 31.34
C SER A 278 23.05 -35.58 31.86
N ASN A 279 23.03 -36.05 33.10
CA ASN A 279 24.09 -36.82 33.75
C ASN A 279 24.61 -37.96 32.86
N VAL A 280 25.85 -37.83 32.40
CA VAL A 280 26.65 -38.97 31.92
C VAL A 280 27.14 -39.72 33.15
N ILE A 281 26.68 -40.96 33.28
CA ILE A 281 27.09 -41.88 34.34
C ILE A 281 28.56 -42.26 34.13
N ASP A 282 29.39 -41.87 35.10
CA ASP A 282 30.75 -42.35 35.30
C ASP A 282 30.77 -43.88 35.47
N ASN A 283 31.19 -44.60 34.44
CA ASN A 283 31.65 -45.98 34.59
C ASN A 283 33.17 -45.95 34.80
N GLN A 284 33.57 -46.00 36.07
CA GLN A 284 34.92 -46.35 36.46
C GLN A 284 35.17 -47.83 36.15
N MET A 285 35.95 -48.13 35.11
CA MET A 285 36.66 -49.41 34.99
C MET A 285 38.16 -49.17 35.00
N THR A 286 38.73 -49.48 36.16
CA THR A 286 40.01 -50.16 36.41
C THR A 286 41.16 -49.91 35.43
N LYS A 287 42.15 -49.20 35.95
CA LYS A 287 43.56 -49.21 35.54
C LYS A 287 44.12 -50.64 35.54
N GLU A 288 44.65 -51.10 34.42
CA GLU A 288 45.79 -52.00 34.39
C GLU A 288 46.92 -51.33 33.59
N GLU A 289 48.05 -51.17 34.28
CA GLU A 289 49.30 -50.66 33.74
C GLU A 289 50.02 -51.78 32.99
N GLU A 290 50.18 -51.65 31.67
CA GLU A 290 51.17 -52.45 30.93
C GLU A 290 52.28 -51.54 30.38
N LYS A 291 53.49 -51.80 30.87
CA LYS A 291 54.74 -51.11 30.51
C LYS A 291 55.27 -51.59 29.14
N PRO A 292 56.18 -50.84 28.50
CA PRO A 292 56.41 -50.87 27.06
C PRO A 292 57.36 -51.97 26.61
N LYS A 293 57.09 -52.55 25.43
CA LYS A 293 58.09 -53.29 24.65
C LYS A 293 58.61 -52.43 23.50
N LYS A 294 59.89 -52.09 23.61
CA LYS A 294 60.78 -51.71 22.50
C LYS A 294 60.85 -52.86 21.50
N PHE A 295 60.71 -52.56 20.21
CA PHE A 295 61.63 -52.94 19.14
C PHE A 295 61.38 -52.04 17.93
#